data_AF-A0A9E6TSD4-F1
#
_entry.id   AF-A0A9E6TSD4-F1
#
_cell.length_a   1.000
_cell.length_b   1.000
_cell.length_c   1.000
_cell.angle_alpha   90.00
_cell.angle_beta   90.00
_cell.angle_gamma   90.00
#
_symmetry.space_group_name_H-M   'P 1'
#
loop_
_entity.id
_entity.type
_entity.pdbx_description
1 polymer ?
#
loop_
_entity_poly.entity_id
_entity_poly.type
_entity_poly.pdbx_seq_one_letter_code
_entity_poly.pdbx_strand_id
1 'polypeptide(L)'
;MGTEVRKELEKTLVTELKKIPSDIFETKVGKNKISLLISKEKHGEIYVQHLSKADGYYAGAELIKCEAMDFCISQSPPYKSQLLNSSFYSKSSLAESNKDFGDEIGGIIRTPPAADVEATANKIQQRLVKFYFSDMENCVTAPPCLIDGILKSPENYAFPFLTALFCAQKNNLSLDSDIFQKVLNSKKIFGNKKFDLELAQKILANPEKISETPRRLAR
;
A
#
# COMPACT_ATOMS: atom_id res chain seq x y z
N MET A 1 -29.11 -8.65 -19.75
CA MET A 1 -27.85 -8.23 -20.41
C MET A 1 -26.74 -7.89 -19.42
N GLY A 2 -26.90 -6.93 -18.48
CA GLY A 2 -25.80 -6.54 -17.57
C GLY A 2 -25.20 -7.66 -16.71
N THR A 3 -25.99 -8.64 -16.25
CA THR A 3 -25.51 -9.73 -15.39
C THR A 3 -24.59 -10.72 -16.10
N GLU A 4 -24.79 -10.97 -17.40
CA GLU A 4 -23.98 -11.90 -18.18
C GLU A 4 -22.62 -11.29 -18.50
N VAL A 5 -22.61 -10.04 -18.99
CA VAL A 5 -21.38 -9.28 -19.25
C VAL A 5 -20.56 -9.11 -17.98
N ARG A 6 -21.21 -8.83 -16.84
CA ARG A 6 -20.54 -8.79 -15.53
C ARG A 6 -19.84 -10.11 -15.20
N LYS A 7 -20.52 -11.25 -15.35
CA LYS A 7 -19.94 -12.57 -15.06
C LYS A 7 -18.77 -12.88 -15.99
N GLU A 8 -18.90 -12.54 -17.26
CA GLU A 8 -17.84 -12.71 -18.25
C GLU A 8 -16.61 -11.85 -17.93
N LEU A 9 -16.82 -10.59 -17.55
CA LEU A 9 -15.76 -9.71 -17.09
C LEU A 9 -15.08 -10.23 -15.84
N GLU A 10 -15.82 -10.66 -14.81
CA GLU A 10 -15.23 -11.23 -13.60
C GLU A 10 -14.40 -12.49 -13.88
N LYS A 11 -14.86 -13.34 -14.81
CA LYS A 11 -14.12 -14.54 -15.25
C LYS A 11 -12.83 -14.14 -15.98
N THR A 12 -12.91 -13.20 -16.91
CA THR A 12 -11.77 -12.72 -17.69
C THR A 12 -10.75 -12.00 -16.80
N LEU A 13 -11.24 -11.17 -15.87
CA LEU A 13 -10.42 -10.48 -14.89
C LEU A 13 -9.61 -11.47 -14.05
N VAL A 14 -10.20 -12.56 -13.55
CA VAL A 14 -9.45 -13.58 -12.81
C VAL A 14 -8.30 -14.17 -13.63
N THR A 15 -8.49 -14.35 -14.95
CA THR A 15 -7.42 -14.80 -15.85
C THR A 15 -6.32 -13.75 -15.98
N GLU A 16 -6.68 -12.47 -16.12
CA GLU A 16 -5.71 -11.36 -16.18
C GLU A 16 -4.93 -11.19 -14.86
N LEU A 17 -5.60 -11.27 -13.71
CA LEU A 17 -4.95 -11.10 -12.41
C LEU A 17 -3.90 -12.18 -12.13
N LYS A 18 -4.06 -13.39 -12.68
CA LYS A 18 -3.06 -14.47 -12.58
C LYS A 18 -1.76 -14.18 -13.35
N LYS A 19 -1.77 -13.20 -14.26
CA LYS A 19 -0.61 -12.81 -15.05
C LYS A 19 0.27 -11.76 -14.34
N ILE A 20 -0.15 -11.25 -13.18
CA ILE A 20 0.59 -10.22 -12.46
C ILE A 20 1.88 -10.84 -11.88
N PRO A 21 3.07 -10.37 -12.31
CA PRO A 21 4.33 -10.81 -11.73
C PRO A 21 4.56 -10.13 -10.37
N SER A 22 5.25 -10.81 -9.46
CA SER A 22 5.84 -10.20 -8.26
C SER A 22 7.02 -11.02 -7.79
N ASP A 23 8.12 -10.33 -7.47
CA ASP A 23 9.30 -10.94 -6.87
C ASP A 23 9.24 -10.91 -5.33
N ILE A 24 8.26 -10.19 -4.77
CA ILE A 24 8.10 -9.97 -3.32
C ILE A 24 7.00 -10.85 -2.76
N PHE A 25 5.87 -10.93 -3.44
CA PHE A 25 4.70 -11.67 -2.97
C PHE A 25 4.48 -12.96 -3.75
N GLU A 26 4.23 -14.05 -3.03
CA GLU A 26 3.44 -15.15 -3.59
C GLU A 26 1.99 -14.67 -3.73
N THR A 27 1.39 -14.82 -4.91
CA THR A 27 0.03 -14.32 -5.18
C THR A 27 -0.97 -15.46 -5.27
N LYS A 28 -2.10 -15.31 -4.56
CA LYS A 28 -3.26 -16.21 -4.67
C LYS A 28 -4.46 -15.45 -5.22
N VAL A 29 -4.81 -15.75 -6.47
CA VAL A 29 -5.94 -15.11 -7.14
C VAL A 29 -7.24 -15.85 -6.79
N GLY A 30 -8.22 -15.09 -6.32
CA GLY A 30 -9.60 -15.51 -6.13
C GLY A 30 -10.56 -14.68 -6.97
N LYS A 31 -11.87 -14.81 -6.72
CA LYS A 31 -12.88 -13.99 -7.41
C LYS A 31 -12.63 -12.50 -7.17
N ASN A 32 -12.26 -11.79 -8.23
CA ASN A 32 -11.94 -10.35 -8.24
C ASN A 32 -10.97 -9.89 -7.15
N LYS A 33 -10.06 -10.76 -6.70
CA LYS A 33 -9.13 -10.43 -5.62
C LYS A 33 -7.80 -11.16 -5.76
N ILE A 34 -6.75 -10.54 -5.24
CA ILE A 34 -5.41 -11.08 -5.12
C ILE A 34 -5.05 -11.03 -3.64
N SER A 35 -4.85 -12.20 -3.03
CA SER A 35 -4.20 -12.26 -1.72
C SER A 35 -2.69 -12.23 -1.92
N LEU A 36 -2.02 -11.38 -1.14
CA LEU A 36 -0.57 -11.20 -1.16
C LEU A 36 0.02 -11.97 0.02
N LEU A 37 0.89 -12.93 -0.27
CA LEU A 37 1.48 -13.81 0.72
C LEU A 37 3.01 -13.67 0.76
N ILE A 38 3.56 -13.77 1.96
CA ILE A 38 5.00 -13.92 2.19
C ILE A 38 5.16 -15.14 3.09
N SER A 39 6.01 -16.10 2.70
CA SER A 39 6.20 -17.36 3.44
C SER A 39 4.89 -18.09 3.75
N LYS A 40 3.92 -18.08 2.81
CA LYS A 40 2.55 -18.64 2.91
C LYS A 40 1.63 -17.97 3.93
N GLU A 41 2.07 -16.93 4.62
CA GLU A 41 1.23 -16.09 5.47
C GLU A 41 0.57 -14.99 4.65
N LYS A 42 -0.68 -14.62 4.96
CA LYS A 42 -1.37 -13.53 4.28
C LYS A 42 -0.93 -12.19 4.87
N HIS A 43 -0.30 -11.34 4.05
CA HIS A 43 0.13 -10.00 4.43
C HIS A 43 -0.85 -8.91 4.01
N GLY A 44 -1.58 -9.14 2.92
CA GLY A 44 -2.54 -8.16 2.43
C GLY A 44 -3.40 -8.72 1.31
N GLU A 45 -4.21 -7.83 0.74
CA GLU A 45 -4.99 -8.13 -0.45
C GLU A 45 -5.23 -6.89 -1.31
N ILE A 46 -5.44 -7.14 -2.60
CA ILE A 46 -5.96 -6.18 -3.57
C ILE A 46 -7.26 -6.76 -4.08
N TYR A 47 -8.33 -5.97 -4.13
CA TYR A 47 -9.63 -6.42 -4.57
C TYR A 47 -10.28 -5.44 -5.54
N VAL A 48 -11.18 -5.98 -6.36
CA VAL A 48 -12.04 -5.24 -7.28
C VAL A 48 -13.48 -5.63 -6.98
N GLN A 49 -14.35 -4.65 -6.80
CA GLN A 49 -15.74 -4.89 -6.43
C GLN A 49 -16.69 -4.10 -7.33
N HIS A 50 -17.78 -4.75 -7.74
CA HIS A 50 -18.84 -4.12 -8.53
C HIS A 50 -19.81 -3.36 -7.63
N LEU A 51 -20.11 -2.12 -7.99
CA LEU A 51 -21.14 -1.28 -7.39
C LEU A 51 -22.35 -1.26 -8.30
N SER A 52 -23.42 -1.96 -7.92
CA SER A 52 -24.65 -2.05 -8.72
C SER A 52 -25.26 -0.69 -9.07
N LYS A 53 -25.19 0.29 -8.15
CA LYS A 53 -25.77 1.63 -8.38
C LYS A 53 -24.97 2.46 -9.39
N ALA A 54 -23.66 2.30 -9.40
CA ALA A 54 -22.77 2.99 -10.33
C ALA A 54 -22.53 2.16 -11.60
N ASP A 55 -23.09 0.96 -11.69
CA ASP A 55 -22.79 -0.03 -12.73
C ASP A 55 -21.32 -0.04 -13.15
N GLY A 56 -20.45 -0.31 -12.19
CA GLY A 56 -19.02 -0.26 -12.42
C GLY A 56 -18.24 -0.79 -11.25
N TYR A 57 -16.93 -0.83 -11.41
CA TYR A 57 -16.00 -1.45 -10.49
C TYR A 57 -15.11 -0.41 -9.84
N TYR A 58 -14.86 -0.59 -8.55
CA TYR A 58 -13.83 0.13 -7.81
C TYR A 58 -12.76 -0.86 -7.33
N ALA A 59 -11.58 -0.35 -7.03
CA ALA A 59 -10.48 -1.12 -6.46
C ALA A 59 -10.18 -0.69 -5.04
N GLY A 60 -9.68 -1.64 -4.25
CA GLY A 60 -9.11 -1.37 -2.95
C GLY A 60 -7.90 -2.26 -2.67
N ALA A 61 -7.06 -1.82 -1.75
CA ALA A 61 -5.95 -2.60 -1.23
C ALA A 61 -5.81 -2.39 0.27
N GLU A 62 -5.46 -3.46 0.96
CA GLU A 62 -5.17 -3.46 2.39
C GLU A 62 -3.91 -4.28 2.66
N LEU A 63 -2.92 -3.67 3.32
CA LEU A 63 -1.76 -4.36 3.87
C LEU A 63 -1.93 -4.42 5.38
N ILE A 64 -1.96 -5.63 5.93
CA ILE A 64 -2.22 -5.89 7.35
C ILE A 64 -0.91 -6.07 8.11
N LYS A 65 0.07 -6.74 7.49
CA LYS A 65 1.33 -7.12 8.13
C LYS A 65 2.54 -6.73 7.29
N CYS A 66 3.49 -6.05 7.91
CA CYS A 66 4.83 -5.79 7.37
C CYS A 66 5.76 -5.34 8.51
N GLU A 67 7.07 -5.41 8.27
CA GLU A 67 8.10 -4.96 9.23
C GLU A 67 7.88 -3.50 9.66
N ALA A 68 7.40 -2.64 8.75
CA ALA A 68 7.10 -1.25 9.05
C ALA A 68 5.96 -1.12 10.09
N MET A 69 4.95 -1.98 10.05
CA MET A 69 3.88 -2.01 11.05
C MET A 69 4.41 -2.41 12.42
N ASP A 70 5.22 -3.48 12.46
CA ASP A 70 5.85 -3.96 13.69
C ASP A 70 6.75 -2.88 14.30
N PHE A 71 7.53 -2.18 13.47
CA PHE A 71 8.29 -1.01 13.88
C PHE A 71 7.37 0.03 14.51
N CYS A 72 6.32 0.49 13.82
CA CYS A 72 5.44 1.54 14.32
C CYS A 72 4.81 1.18 15.68
N ILE A 73 4.33 -0.05 15.83
CA ILE A 73 3.75 -0.54 17.09
C ILE A 73 4.80 -0.58 18.20
N SER A 74 6.01 -1.07 17.90
CA SER A 74 7.09 -1.19 18.90
C SER A 74 7.54 0.16 19.48
N GLN A 75 7.34 1.26 18.75
CA GLN A 75 7.64 2.61 19.26
C GLN A 75 6.62 3.10 20.29
N SER A 76 5.50 2.39 20.48
CA SER A 76 4.45 2.72 21.44
C SER A 76 3.96 4.19 21.33
N PRO A 77 3.53 4.64 20.13
CA PRO A 77 3.11 6.02 19.93
C PRO A 77 1.94 6.40 20.84
N PRO A 78 1.89 7.65 21.37
CA PRO A 78 0.81 8.12 22.23
C PRO A 78 -0.47 8.48 21.44
N TYR A 79 -0.62 7.96 20.23
CA TYR A 79 -1.74 8.19 19.32
C TYR A 79 -2.08 6.89 18.59
N LYS A 80 -3.34 6.78 18.15
CA LYS A 80 -3.84 5.60 17.43
C LYS A 80 -3.55 5.73 15.94
N SER A 81 -3.69 4.60 15.24
CA SER A 81 -3.76 4.60 13.77
C SER A 81 -4.82 5.62 13.30
N GLN A 82 -4.52 6.34 12.22
CA GLN A 82 -5.50 7.22 11.58
C GLN A 82 -6.46 6.45 10.65
N LEU A 83 -6.14 5.19 10.31
CA LEU A 83 -7.03 4.34 9.54
C LEU A 83 -8.19 3.83 10.41
N LEU A 84 -9.37 3.72 9.81
CA LEU A 84 -10.57 3.19 10.46
C LEU A 84 -10.63 1.65 10.50
N ASN A 85 -9.56 0.97 10.09
CA ASN A 85 -9.39 -0.47 10.08
C ASN A 85 -8.06 -0.86 10.76
N SER A 86 -7.81 -2.17 10.89
CA SER A 86 -6.59 -2.70 11.50
C SER A 86 -5.40 -2.81 10.53
N SER A 87 -5.52 -2.27 9.33
CA SER A 87 -4.49 -2.37 8.30
C SER A 87 -3.38 -1.37 8.56
N PHE A 88 -2.16 -1.69 8.14
CA PHE A 88 -1.03 -0.77 8.08
C PHE A 88 -1.17 0.22 6.91
N TYR A 89 -1.61 -0.28 5.76
CA TYR A 89 -1.90 0.51 4.57
C TYR A 89 -3.29 0.16 4.05
N SER A 90 -4.06 1.17 3.65
CA SER A 90 -5.41 1.02 3.13
C SER A 90 -5.66 2.09 2.08
N LYS A 91 -5.99 1.67 0.85
CA LYS A 91 -6.30 2.57 -0.26
C LYS A 91 -7.54 2.10 -0.99
N SER A 92 -8.37 3.04 -1.43
CA SER A 92 -9.53 2.79 -2.28
C SER A 92 -9.50 3.74 -3.47
N SER A 93 -9.98 3.29 -4.63
CA SER A 93 -10.23 4.21 -5.76
C SER A 93 -11.44 5.11 -5.50
N LEU A 94 -12.31 4.72 -4.57
CA LEU A 94 -13.48 5.52 -4.25
C LEU A 94 -13.06 6.91 -3.77
N ALA A 95 -13.70 7.92 -4.33
CA ALA A 95 -13.41 9.33 -4.09
C ALA A 95 -12.01 9.79 -4.57
N GLU A 96 -11.32 9.04 -5.43
CA GLU A 96 -10.10 9.55 -6.05
C GLU A 96 -10.40 10.77 -6.94
N SER A 97 -9.52 11.78 -6.88
CA SER A 97 -9.61 12.99 -7.71
C SER A 97 -8.84 12.87 -9.03
N ASN A 98 -7.82 11.99 -9.07
CA ASN A 98 -6.81 11.97 -10.12
C ASN A 98 -7.06 10.97 -11.25
N LYS A 99 -8.16 10.21 -11.18
CA LYS A 99 -8.52 9.17 -12.17
C LYS A 99 -7.40 8.14 -12.35
N ASP A 100 -6.74 7.78 -11.25
CA ASP A 100 -5.65 6.79 -11.25
C ASP A 100 -6.23 5.40 -11.60
N PHE A 101 -7.31 5.00 -10.93
CA PHE A 101 -8.00 3.74 -11.20
C PHE A 101 -9.20 3.88 -12.14
N GLY A 102 -10.06 4.87 -11.96
CA GLY A 102 -11.29 5.08 -12.74
C GLY A 102 -11.05 5.83 -14.05
N ASP A 103 -12.04 5.81 -14.94
CA ASP A 103 -12.03 6.68 -16.14
C ASP A 103 -12.59 8.08 -15.84
N GLU A 104 -13.25 8.21 -14.69
CA GLU A 104 -13.90 9.43 -14.21
C GLU A 104 -13.60 9.69 -12.73
N ILE A 105 -13.90 10.91 -12.27
CA ILE A 105 -13.78 11.28 -10.85
C ILE A 105 -14.64 10.32 -10.02
N GLY A 106 -14.11 9.89 -8.88
CA GLY A 106 -14.76 8.89 -8.02
C GLY A 106 -14.26 7.46 -8.24
N GLY A 107 -13.36 7.25 -9.20
CA GLY A 107 -12.53 6.05 -9.30
C GLY A 107 -13.27 4.77 -9.65
N ILE A 108 -14.22 4.89 -10.57
CA ILE A 108 -15.00 3.77 -11.09
C ILE A 108 -14.58 3.49 -12.54
N ILE A 109 -14.42 2.20 -12.87
CA ILE A 109 -14.43 1.70 -14.25
C ILE A 109 -15.81 1.13 -14.52
N ARG A 110 -16.57 1.71 -15.45
CA ARG A 110 -17.93 1.26 -15.77
C ARG A 110 -17.93 -0.17 -16.33
N THR A 111 -19.02 -0.90 -16.10
CA THR A 111 -19.26 -2.17 -16.77
C THR A 111 -19.23 -1.94 -18.28
N PRO A 112 -18.39 -2.67 -19.03
CA PRO A 112 -18.24 -2.45 -20.46
C PRO A 112 -19.41 -3.09 -21.23
N PRO A 113 -19.59 -2.75 -22.52
CA PRO A 113 -20.34 -3.59 -23.44
C PRO A 113 -19.61 -4.94 -23.65
N ALA A 114 -20.34 -5.96 -24.13
CA ALA A 114 -19.79 -7.31 -24.31
C ALA A 114 -18.52 -7.36 -25.19
N ALA A 115 -18.43 -6.50 -26.21
CA ALA A 115 -17.28 -6.44 -27.11
C ALA A 115 -15.97 -5.98 -26.43
N ASP A 116 -16.06 -5.27 -25.31
CA ASP A 116 -14.92 -4.62 -24.65
C ASP A 116 -14.53 -5.32 -23.33
N VAL A 117 -15.05 -6.51 -23.06
CA VAL A 117 -14.81 -7.26 -21.81
C VAL A 117 -13.33 -7.51 -21.58
N GLU A 118 -12.63 -8.03 -22.59
CA GLU A 118 -11.20 -8.37 -22.49
C GLU A 118 -10.33 -7.11 -22.31
N ALA A 119 -10.59 -6.08 -23.12
CA ALA A 119 -9.89 -4.80 -23.01
C ALA A 119 -10.08 -4.16 -21.63
N THR A 120 -11.29 -4.25 -21.06
CA THR A 120 -11.58 -3.70 -19.74
C THR A 120 -10.94 -4.51 -18.62
N ALA A 121 -10.94 -5.84 -18.70
CA ALA A 121 -10.23 -6.71 -17.75
C ALA A 121 -8.73 -6.39 -17.73
N ASN A 122 -8.13 -6.24 -18.92
CA ASN A 122 -6.72 -5.89 -19.06
C ASN A 122 -6.42 -4.50 -18.50
N LYS A 123 -7.27 -3.50 -18.78
CA LYS A 123 -7.14 -2.15 -18.21
C LYS A 123 -7.20 -2.16 -16.68
N ILE A 124 -8.14 -2.91 -16.08
CA ILE A 124 -8.22 -3.08 -14.63
C ILE A 124 -6.91 -3.66 -14.11
N GLN A 125 -6.42 -4.75 -14.71
CA GLN A 125 -5.16 -5.39 -14.31
C GLN A 125 -3.99 -4.40 -14.35
N GLN A 126 -3.83 -3.64 -15.43
CA GLN A 126 -2.72 -2.69 -15.59
C GLN A 126 -2.76 -1.59 -14.52
N ARG A 127 -3.95 -1.06 -14.22
CA ARG A 127 -4.13 -0.02 -13.19
C ARG A 127 -3.91 -0.57 -11.78
N LEU A 128 -4.33 -1.80 -11.49
CA LEU A 128 -4.02 -2.46 -10.23
C LEU A 128 -2.50 -2.60 -10.03
N VAL A 129 -1.78 -3.07 -11.05
CA VAL A 129 -0.32 -3.20 -11.00
C VAL A 129 0.33 -1.85 -10.71
N LYS A 130 -0.04 -0.83 -11.50
CA LYS A 130 0.58 0.49 -11.44
C LYS A 130 0.33 1.22 -10.12
N PHE A 131 -0.90 1.17 -9.60
CA PHE A 131 -1.32 2.06 -8.51
C PHE A 131 -1.59 1.38 -7.18
N TYR A 132 -1.73 0.07 -7.14
CA TYR A 132 -1.99 -0.67 -5.91
C TYR A 132 -0.85 -1.62 -5.60
N PHE A 133 -0.48 -2.45 -6.57
CA PHE A 133 0.56 -3.45 -6.38
C PHE A 133 1.92 -2.81 -6.05
N SER A 134 2.32 -1.80 -6.80
CA SER A 134 3.57 -1.05 -6.52
C SER A 134 3.57 -0.41 -5.13
N ASP A 135 2.45 0.17 -4.69
CA ASP A 135 2.33 0.76 -3.35
C ASP A 135 2.50 -0.31 -2.26
N MET A 136 1.92 -1.50 -2.46
CA MET A 136 2.03 -2.64 -1.53
C MET A 136 3.46 -3.18 -1.45
N GLU A 137 4.14 -3.30 -2.59
CA GLU A 137 5.55 -3.72 -2.65
C GLU A 137 6.46 -2.69 -1.95
N ASN A 138 6.22 -1.40 -2.18
CA ASN A 138 6.96 -0.34 -1.51
C ASN A 138 6.73 -0.37 0.00
N CYS A 139 5.50 -0.64 0.48
CA CYS A 139 5.24 -0.76 1.92
C CYS A 139 6.01 -1.90 2.59
N VAL A 140 6.29 -2.99 1.86
CA VAL A 140 7.01 -4.16 2.40
C VAL A 140 8.52 -3.97 2.30
N THR A 141 9.01 -3.50 1.15
CA THR A 141 10.45 -3.33 0.90
C THR A 141 10.99 -2.05 1.53
N ALA A 142 10.12 -1.06 1.76
CA ALA A 142 10.42 0.27 2.27
C ALA A 142 11.60 0.95 1.56
N PRO A 143 11.54 1.12 0.22
CA PRO A 143 12.54 1.86 -0.53
C PRO A 143 12.38 3.37 -0.28
N PRO A 144 13.40 4.20 -0.53
CA PRO A 144 13.32 5.65 -0.28
C PRO A 144 12.12 6.34 -0.98
N CYS A 145 11.71 5.86 -2.17
CA CYS A 145 10.56 6.40 -2.89
C CYS A 145 9.22 6.21 -2.17
N LEU A 146 9.12 5.29 -1.20
CA LEU A 146 7.95 5.16 -0.33
C LEU A 146 7.68 6.48 0.41
N ILE A 147 8.71 7.24 0.78
CA ILE A 147 8.55 8.53 1.46
C ILE A 147 7.75 9.52 0.61
N ASP A 148 8.03 9.60 -0.70
CA ASP A 148 7.25 10.47 -1.59
C ASP A 148 5.78 9.99 -1.69
N GLY A 149 5.54 8.67 -1.66
CA GLY A 149 4.20 8.08 -1.61
C GLY A 149 3.43 8.45 -0.32
N ILE A 150 4.10 8.39 0.83
CA ILE A 150 3.54 8.80 2.13
C ILE A 150 3.21 10.29 2.13
N LEU A 151 4.10 11.14 1.60
CA LEU A 151 3.88 12.57 1.53
C LEU A 151 2.73 12.95 0.61
N LYS A 152 2.55 12.20 -0.49
CA LYS A 152 1.46 12.42 -1.46
C LYS A 152 0.09 12.05 -0.86
N SER A 153 0.00 10.91 -0.20
CA SER A 153 -1.25 10.36 0.33
C SER A 153 -1.07 9.77 1.73
N PRO A 154 -0.80 10.62 2.73
CA PRO A 154 -0.56 10.14 4.08
C PRO A 154 -1.75 9.39 4.65
N GLU A 155 -2.98 9.78 4.29
CA GLU A 155 -4.25 9.17 4.71
C GLU A 155 -4.34 7.65 4.45
N ASN A 156 -3.52 7.10 3.54
CA ASN A 156 -3.51 5.68 3.24
C ASN A 156 -2.71 4.85 4.25
N TYR A 157 -1.98 5.45 5.20
CA TYR A 157 -1.10 4.75 6.14
C TYR A 157 -1.61 4.86 7.57
N ALA A 158 -1.43 3.82 8.38
CA ALA A 158 -1.81 3.83 9.80
C ALA A 158 -1.05 4.88 10.62
N PHE A 159 0.26 4.98 10.39
CA PHE A 159 1.17 5.88 11.12
C PHE A 159 2.13 6.59 10.15
N PRO A 160 1.68 7.58 9.36
CA PRO A 160 2.44 8.12 8.22
C PRO A 160 3.86 8.56 8.57
N PHE A 161 4.03 9.36 9.63
CA PHE A 161 5.34 9.81 10.08
C PHE A 161 6.25 8.64 10.49
N LEU A 162 5.74 7.68 11.28
CA LEU A 162 6.54 6.54 11.74
C LEU A 162 6.93 5.62 10.57
N THR A 163 6.06 5.47 9.57
CA THR A 163 6.41 4.74 8.34
C THR A 163 7.54 5.45 7.59
N ALA A 164 7.50 6.78 7.48
CA ALA A 164 8.58 7.53 6.84
C ALA A 164 9.89 7.41 7.64
N LEU A 165 9.82 7.42 8.97
CA LEU A 165 10.95 7.20 9.86
C LEU A 165 11.56 5.80 9.72
N PHE A 166 10.72 4.76 9.67
CA PHE A 166 11.16 3.39 9.39
C PHE A 166 11.88 3.29 8.05
N CYS A 167 11.29 3.87 7.00
CA CYS A 167 11.90 3.89 5.67
C CYS A 167 13.26 4.61 5.69
N ALA A 168 13.34 5.77 6.35
CA ALA A 168 14.59 6.50 6.50
C ALA A 168 15.66 5.68 7.24
N GLN A 169 15.30 5.08 8.37
CA GLN A 169 16.20 4.24 9.15
C GLN A 169 16.71 3.05 8.34
N LYS A 170 15.82 2.31 7.69
CA LYS A 170 16.16 1.11 6.89
C LYS A 170 17.10 1.42 5.72
N ASN A 171 17.06 2.65 5.21
CA ASN A 171 17.89 3.11 4.11
C ASN A 171 19.06 4.02 4.56
N ASN A 172 19.38 4.05 5.86
CA ASN A 172 20.47 4.86 6.41
C ASN A 172 20.39 6.35 6.05
N LEU A 173 19.17 6.90 5.92
CA LEU A 173 18.98 8.33 5.68
C LEU A 173 19.19 9.10 6.98
N SER A 174 19.96 10.18 6.92
CA SER A 174 20.12 11.09 8.06
C SER A 174 18.94 12.06 8.17
N LEU A 175 18.82 12.71 9.33
CA LEU A 175 17.87 13.82 9.54
C LEU A 175 18.02 14.93 8.50
N ASP A 176 19.26 15.23 8.11
CA ASP A 176 19.60 16.32 7.19
C ASP A 176 19.46 15.94 5.71
N SER A 177 19.09 14.69 5.41
CA SER A 177 18.86 14.28 4.03
C SER A 177 17.70 15.04 3.40
N ASP A 178 17.85 15.47 2.14
CA ASP A 178 16.80 16.20 1.40
C ASP A 178 15.46 15.45 1.42
N ILE A 179 15.51 14.12 1.35
CA ILE A 179 14.34 13.26 1.37
C ILE A 179 13.63 13.37 2.73
N PHE A 180 14.35 13.26 3.84
CA PHE A 180 13.74 13.31 5.17
C PHE A 180 13.38 14.74 5.61
N GLN A 181 14.07 15.77 5.09
CA GLN A 181 13.67 17.16 5.30
C GLN A 181 12.28 17.45 4.74
N LYS A 182 11.87 16.82 3.62
CA LYS A 182 10.47 16.91 3.13
C LYS A 182 9.46 16.37 4.15
N VAL A 183 9.82 15.29 4.85
CA VAL A 183 9.01 14.68 5.93
C VAL A 183 8.84 15.69 7.07
N LEU A 184 9.94 16.23 7.58
CA LEU A 184 9.92 17.20 8.68
C LEU A 184 9.13 18.48 8.37
N ASN A 185 9.13 18.90 7.12
CA ASN A 185 8.40 20.08 6.65
C ASN A 185 6.90 19.83 6.37
N SER A 186 6.46 18.57 6.35
CA SER A 186 5.06 18.24 6.05
C SER A 186 4.17 18.36 7.28
N LYS A 187 3.12 19.18 7.19
CA LYS A 187 2.17 19.37 8.30
C LYS A 187 1.15 18.22 8.45
N LYS A 188 0.99 17.37 7.43
CA LYS A 188 -0.11 16.40 7.35
C LYS A 188 0.21 15.01 7.89
N ILE A 189 1.48 14.72 8.16
CA ILE A 189 1.92 13.34 8.45
C ILE A 189 2.12 13.04 9.94
N PHE A 190 2.27 14.09 10.76
CA PHE A 190 2.54 13.96 12.20
C PHE A 190 1.30 13.43 12.91
N GLY A 191 1.48 12.41 13.76
CA GLY A 191 0.45 11.95 14.69
C GLY A 191 0.53 12.73 15.99
N ASN A 192 1.74 12.82 16.56
CA ASN A 192 2.04 13.69 17.69
C ASN A 192 3.40 14.33 17.44
N LYS A 193 3.38 15.59 16.99
CA LYS A 193 4.58 16.29 16.51
C LYS A 193 5.74 16.28 17.52
N LYS A 194 5.47 16.41 18.83
CA LYS A 194 6.53 16.40 19.84
C LYS A 194 7.20 15.02 19.92
N PHE A 195 6.39 13.98 20.11
CA PHE A 195 6.86 12.60 20.15
C PHE A 195 7.59 12.20 18.86
N ASP A 196 7.00 12.51 17.72
CA ASP A 196 7.52 12.18 16.39
C ASP A 196 8.91 12.77 16.16
N LEU A 197 9.10 14.06 16.50
CA LEU A 197 10.39 14.74 16.33
C LEU A 197 11.46 14.21 17.30
N GLU A 198 11.11 13.99 18.56
CA GLU A 198 12.03 13.42 19.56
C GLU A 198 12.48 12.01 19.14
N LEU A 199 11.57 11.20 18.61
CA LEU A 199 11.87 9.86 18.13
C LEU A 199 12.76 9.87 16.88
N ALA A 200 12.47 10.74 15.92
CA ALA A 200 13.29 10.89 14.72
C ALA A 200 14.73 11.31 15.07
N GLN A 201 14.89 12.25 16.02
CA GLN A 201 16.21 12.63 16.54
C GLN A 201 16.93 11.43 17.14
N LYS A 202 16.26 10.64 17.98
CA LYS A 202 16.84 9.46 18.61
C LYS A 202 17.31 8.42 17.59
N ILE A 203 16.53 8.16 16.54
CA ILE A 203 16.79 7.07 15.59
C ILE A 203 17.77 7.49 14.49
N LEU A 204 17.66 8.71 13.96
CA LEU A 204 18.41 9.14 12.78
C LEU A 204 19.62 10.04 13.07
N ALA A 205 19.78 10.57 14.31
CA ALA A 205 20.97 11.35 14.68
C ALA A 205 22.18 10.47 15.07
N ASN A 206 21.98 9.17 15.30
CA ASN A 206 23.04 8.22 15.68
C ASN A 206 22.91 6.90 14.88
N PRO A 207 23.38 6.86 13.62
CA PRO A 207 23.28 5.65 12.78
C PRO A 207 24.12 4.45 13.26
N GLU A 208 25.02 4.61 14.24
CA GLU A 208 26.04 3.59 14.61
C GLU A 208 25.62 2.49 15.61
N LYS A 209 24.34 2.31 15.97
CA LYS A 209 23.98 1.35 17.05
C LYS A 209 22.82 0.40 16.79
N ILE A 210 22.72 -0.24 15.62
CA ILE A 210 21.91 -1.47 15.50
C ILE A 210 22.55 -2.46 14.51
N SER A 211 23.72 -3.01 14.84
CA SER A 211 24.20 -4.25 14.23
C SER A 211 24.95 -5.12 15.24
N GLU A 212 24.24 -5.68 16.21
CA GLU A 212 24.74 -6.84 16.96
C GLU A 212 23.67 -7.92 17.01
N THR A 213 23.64 -8.75 15.96
CA THR A 213 23.10 -10.11 16.07
C THR A 213 24.15 -10.96 16.78
N PRO A 214 23.87 -11.61 17.92
CA PRO A 214 24.85 -12.46 18.56
C PRO A 214 25.08 -13.70 17.70
N ARG A 215 26.30 -13.83 17.15
CA ARG A 215 26.81 -15.09 16.59
C ARG A 215 26.73 -16.15 17.68
N ARG A 216 25.74 -17.06 17.60
CA ARG A 216 25.75 -18.27 18.41
C ARG A 216 26.91 -19.15 17.93
N LEU A 217 27.80 -19.41 18.87
CA LEU A 217 28.96 -20.28 18.78
C LEU A 217 28.58 -21.68 18.26
N ALA A 218 29.41 -22.16 17.34
CA ALA A 218 29.50 -23.57 17.01
C ALA A 218 29.86 -24.39 18.27
N ARG A 219 29.20 -25.52 18.43
CA ARG A 219 29.72 -26.71 19.11
C ARG A 219 29.50 -27.89 18.19
#